data_AF-A0A535LJY5-F1
#
_entry.id   AF-A0A535LJY5-F1
#
_cell.length_a   1.000
_cell.length_b   1.000
_cell.length_c   1.000
_cell.angle_alpha   90.00
_cell.angle_beta   90.00
_cell.angle_gamma   90.00
#
_symmetry.space_group_name_H-M   'P 1'
#
loop_
_entity.id
_entity.type
_entity.pdbx_description
1 polymer ?
#
loop_
_entity_poly.entity_id
_entity_poly.type
_entity_poly.pdbx_seq_one_letter_code
_entity_poly.pdbx_strand_id
1 'polypeptide(L)'
;MTMNESRVQYPAPVAIEHPELLAYRSEFPILQRKTYLNSCSLGALSNRSMQRLAQFMEMWNEWGAHAWYEIWMGEIAKARQKFAAIIGAQLHEVAIAPSVSVALSSIASA
;
A
#
# COMPACT_ATOMS: atom_id res chain seq x y z
N MET A 1 14.50 30.98 -22.01
CA MET A 1 13.25 31.20 -21.27
C MET A 1 13.62 31.36 -19.80
N THR A 2 13.69 32.60 -19.33
CA THR A 2 14.24 32.98 -18.01
C THR A 2 13.22 32.69 -16.91
N MET A 3 13.46 31.68 -16.08
CA MET A 3 12.68 31.49 -14.84
C MET A 3 13.20 32.46 -13.78
N ASN A 4 12.73 33.70 -13.80
CA ASN A 4 12.94 34.66 -12.73
C ASN A 4 11.61 35.27 -12.27
N GLU A 5 10.64 34.41 -11.99
CA GLU A 5 9.47 34.81 -11.22
C GLU A 5 9.77 34.53 -9.75
N SER A 6 9.83 35.59 -8.95
CA SER A 6 9.85 35.51 -7.50
C SER A 6 8.61 34.73 -7.05
N ARG A 7 8.80 33.48 -6.60
CA ARG A 7 7.73 32.66 -6.07
C ARG A 7 7.12 33.40 -4.88
N VAL A 8 5.86 33.79 -5.00
CA VAL A 8 5.08 34.33 -3.88
C VAL A 8 5.07 33.28 -2.78
N GLN A 9 5.62 33.64 -1.63
CA GLN A 9 5.71 32.75 -0.48
C GLN A 9 4.40 32.86 0.30
N TYR A 10 3.53 31.87 0.14
CA TYR A 10 2.30 31.80 0.92
C TYR A 10 2.62 31.33 2.34
N PRO A 11 2.08 31.97 3.38
CA PRO A 11 2.19 31.45 4.73
C PRO A 11 1.52 30.08 4.79
N ALA A 12 2.26 29.07 5.25
CA ALA A 12 1.70 27.75 5.48
C ALA A 12 0.66 27.86 6.61
N PRO A 13 -0.56 27.31 6.43
CA PRO A 13 -1.52 27.25 7.52
C PRO A 13 -0.92 26.43 8.68
N VAL A 14 -1.30 26.79 9.91
CA VAL A 14 -0.92 26.01 11.09
C VAL A 14 -1.49 24.61 10.94
N ALA A 15 -0.62 23.61 10.89
CA ALA A 15 -1.04 22.22 10.85
C ALA A 15 -1.56 21.81 12.23
N ILE A 16 -2.72 21.15 12.27
CA ILE A 16 -3.16 20.43 13.47
C ILE A 16 -2.28 19.20 13.58
N GLU A 17 -1.47 19.14 14.63
CA GLU A 17 -0.61 17.99 14.86
C GLU A 17 -1.39 16.84 15.49
N HIS A 18 -1.23 15.67 14.89
CA HIS A 18 -1.74 14.39 15.35
C HIS A 18 -0.54 13.50 15.67
N PRO A 19 -0.01 13.52 16.91
CA PRO A 19 1.19 12.75 17.28
C PRO A 19 1.11 11.27 16.91
N GLU A 20 -0.09 10.68 17.03
CA GLU A 20 -0.40 9.31 16.65
C GLU A 20 -0.24 9.06 15.14
N LEU A 21 -0.59 10.04 14.29
CA LEU A 21 -0.41 9.95 12.85
C LEU A 21 1.03 10.28 12.43
N LEU A 22 1.69 11.22 13.14
CA LEU A 22 3.08 11.58 12.90
C LEU A 22 4.03 10.40 13.14
N ALA A 23 3.73 9.53 14.11
CA ALA A 23 4.50 8.33 14.38
C ALA A 23 4.66 7.41 13.14
N TYR A 24 3.64 7.35 12.26
CA TYR A 24 3.71 6.57 11.02
C TYR A 24 4.73 7.09 10.01
N ARG A 25 5.21 8.34 10.11
CA ARG A 25 6.24 8.84 9.18
C ARG A 25 7.54 8.03 9.25
N SER A 26 7.86 7.45 10.41
CA SER A 26 9.05 6.61 10.61
C SER A 26 8.96 5.27 9.87
N GLU A 27 7.74 4.81 9.58
CA GLU A 27 7.47 3.55 8.87
C GLU A 27 7.87 3.60 7.38
N PHE A 28 8.04 4.80 6.82
CA PHE A 28 8.32 5.03 5.40
C PHE A 28 9.67 5.72 5.21
N PRO A 29 10.77 5.00 4.91
CA PRO A 29 12.11 5.56 4.83
C PRO A 29 12.28 6.73 3.84
N ILE A 30 11.49 6.75 2.77
CA ILE A 30 11.53 7.83 1.78
C ILE A 30 11.12 9.19 2.39
N LEU A 31 10.23 9.20 3.39
CA LEU A 31 9.72 10.42 4.02
C LEU A 31 10.73 11.09 4.96
N GLN A 32 11.82 10.40 5.32
CA GLN A 32 12.93 10.96 6.10
C GLN A 32 13.86 11.84 5.26
N ARG A 33 13.82 11.68 3.94
CA ARG A 33 14.77 12.34 3.00
C ARG A 33 14.09 13.07 1.85
N LYS A 34 12.77 12.96 1.70
CA LYS A 34 12.00 13.58 0.62
C LYS A 34 10.62 14.04 1.09
N THR A 35 10.18 15.19 0.59
CA THR A 35 8.77 15.58 0.56
C THR A 35 8.08 14.83 -0.58
N TYR A 36 7.53 13.66 -0.30
CA TYR A 36 6.92 12.78 -1.30
C TYR A 36 5.46 13.16 -1.57
N LEU A 37 5.21 13.78 -2.74
CA LEU A 37 3.89 14.30 -3.14
C LEU A 37 3.25 13.52 -4.31
N ASN A 38 3.64 12.26 -4.53
CA ASN A 38 3.16 11.44 -5.66
C ASN A 38 2.44 10.15 -5.23
N SER A 39 1.84 10.14 -4.03
CA SER A 39 1.19 8.96 -3.45
C SER A 39 -0.04 8.47 -4.24
N CYS A 40 -0.64 9.33 -5.07
CA CYS A 40 -1.75 8.96 -5.95
C CYS A 40 -1.33 8.02 -7.09
N SER A 41 -0.05 8.02 -7.46
CA SER A 41 0.51 7.11 -8.47
C SER A 41 1.07 5.84 -7.82
N LEU A 42 1.91 6.00 -6.78
CA LEU A 42 2.49 4.89 -6.04
C LEU A 42 2.64 5.26 -4.57
N GLY A 43 2.13 4.43 -3.67
CA GLY A 43 2.30 4.64 -2.23
C GLY A 43 3.77 4.55 -1.80
N ALA A 44 4.13 5.28 -0.73
CA ALA A 44 5.44 5.14 -0.12
C ALA A 44 5.65 3.70 0.38
N LEU A 45 6.80 3.10 0.09
CA LEU A 45 7.13 1.74 0.51
C LEU A 45 7.40 1.70 2.02
N SER A 46 6.63 0.87 2.74
CA SER A 46 6.75 0.72 4.20
C SER A 46 7.83 -0.30 4.59
N ASN A 47 8.41 -0.13 5.79
CA ASN A 47 9.32 -1.10 6.39
C ASN A 47 8.65 -2.48 6.57
N ARG A 48 7.40 -2.52 7.04
CA ARG A 48 6.67 -3.78 7.18
C ARG A 48 6.46 -4.48 5.84
N SER A 49 6.15 -3.75 4.76
CA SER A 49 6.00 -4.34 3.43
C SER A 49 7.31 -4.98 2.96
N MET A 50 8.45 -4.31 3.15
CA MET A 50 9.76 -4.88 2.80
C MET A 50 10.07 -6.14 3.61
N GLN A 51 9.77 -6.14 4.92
CA GLN A 51 9.95 -7.30 5.78
C GLN A 51 9.05 -8.48 5.36
N ARG A 52 7.78 -8.22 5.03
CA ARG A 52 6.85 -9.27 4.57
C ARG A 52 7.26 -9.85 3.21
N LEU A 53 7.82 -9.03 2.32
CA LEU A 53 8.37 -9.53 1.06
C LEU A 53 9.59 -10.44 1.29
N ALA A 54 10.48 -10.07 2.21
CA ALA A 54 11.61 -10.92 2.58
C ALA A 54 11.15 -12.27 3.14
N GLN A 55 10.16 -12.26 4.05
CA GLN A 55 9.56 -13.48 4.60
C GLN A 55 8.90 -14.35 3.52
N PHE A 56 8.20 -13.73 2.57
CA PHE A 56 7.61 -14.45 1.44
C PHE A 56 8.67 -15.19 0.61
N MET A 57 9.80 -14.53 0.31
CA MET A 57 10.90 -15.16 -0.43
C MET A 57 11.56 -16.30 0.36
N GLU A 58 11.72 -16.15 1.67
CA GLU A 58 12.23 -17.21 2.55
C GLU A 58 11.31 -18.43 2.56
N MET A 59 10.00 -18.21 2.76
CA MET A 59 8.99 -19.28 2.70
C MET A 59 9.02 -20.00 1.36
N TRP A 60 9.18 -19.26 0.25
CA TRP A 60 9.25 -19.89 -1.06
C TRP A 60 10.49 -20.77 -1.20
N ASN A 61 11.66 -20.32 -0.73
CA ASN A 61 12.88 -21.13 -0.75
C ASN A 61 12.79 -22.38 0.13
N GLU A 62 12.10 -22.30 1.27
CA GLU A 62 11.98 -23.43 2.21
C GLU A 62 10.89 -24.43 1.80
N TRP A 63 9.72 -23.96 1.38
CA TRP A 63 8.54 -24.81 1.16
C TRP A 63 8.24 -25.10 -0.31
N GLY A 64 8.77 -24.29 -1.23
CA GLY A 64 8.42 -24.39 -2.65
C GLY A 64 6.92 -24.26 -2.88
N ALA A 65 6.38 -25.07 -3.80
CA ALA A 65 4.96 -25.06 -4.15
C ALA A 65 4.04 -25.56 -3.00
N HIS A 66 4.57 -26.28 -2.01
CA HIS A 66 3.75 -26.78 -0.89
C HIS A 66 3.17 -25.63 -0.05
N ALA A 67 3.85 -24.48 -0.02
CA ALA A 67 3.39 -23.26 0.66
C ALA A 67 2.01 -22.78 0.21
N TRP A 68 1.56 -23.12 -1.00
CA TRP A 68 0.22 -22.76 -1.47
C TRP A 68 -0.88 -23.24 -0.53
N TYR A 69 -0.82 -24.52 -0.16
CA TYR A 69 -1.89 -25.19 0.56
C TYR A 69 -1.79 -24.94 2.06
N GLU A 70 -0.58 -24.92 2.60
CA GLU A 70 -0.35 -24.75 4.04
C GLU A 70 -0.38 -23.28 4.50
N ILE A 71 0.00 -22.34 3.62
CA ILE A 71 0.29 -20.95 4.04
C ILE A 71 -0.47 -19.93 3.19
N TRP A 72 -0.20 -19.86 1.88
CA TRP A 72 -0.59 -18.71 1.06
C TRP A 72 -2.09 -18.61 0.84
N MET A 73 -2.82 -19.72 0.73
CA MET A 73 -4.29 -19.68 0.68
C MET A 73 -4.89 -19.05 1.95
N GLY A 74 -4.33 -19.34 3.11
CA GLY A 74 -4.72 -18.74 4.38
C GLY A 74 -4.39 -17.24 4.45
N GLU A 75 -3.20 -16.84 4.01
CA GLU A 75 -2.79 -15.43 3.97
C GLU A 75 -3.65 -14.60 3.00
N ILE A 76 -4.02 -15.18 1.85
CA ILE A 76 -4.97 -14.57 0.90
C ILE A 76 -6.34 -14.37 1.56
N ALA A 77 -6.86 -15.37 2.28
CA ALA A 77 -8.14 -15.24 2.99
C ALA A 77 -8.08 -14.14 4.07
N LYS A 78 -7.00 -14.06 4.85
CA LYS A 78 -6.78 -13.01 5.84
C LYS A 78 -6.69 -11.61 5.21
N ALA A 79 -6.02 -11.49 4.06
CA ALA A 79 -5.92 -10.23 3.32
C ALA A 79 -7.31 -9.74 2.86
N ARG A 80 -8.11 -10.66 2.28
CA ARG A 80 -9.50 -10.36 1.88
C ARG A 80 -10.36 -9.95 3.06
N GLN A 81 -10.25 -10.66 4.20
CA GLN A 81 -11.01 -10.33 5.41
C GLN A 81 -10.68 -8.94 5.96
N LYS A 82 -9.38 -8.58 6.01
CA LYS A 82 -8.96 -7.24 6.44
C LYS A 82 -9.46 -6.15 5.51
N PHE A 83 -9.40 -6.36 4.20
CA PHE A 83 -9.92 -5.41 3.23
C PHE A 83 -11.44 -5.26 3.34
N ALA A 84 -12.17 -6.37 3.47
CA ALA A 84 -13.62 -6.36 3.66
C ALA A 84 -14.03 -5.51 4.86
N ALA A 85 -13.33 -5.65 6.00
CA ALA A 85 -13.58 -4.83 7.19
C ALA A 85 -13.34 -3.33 6.96
N ILE A 86 -12.36 -2.95 6.14
CA ILE A 86 -12.07 -1.54 5.81
C ILE A 86 -13.22 -0.90 5.01
N ILE A 87 -13.84 -1.65 4.11
CA ILE A 87 -14.89 -1.14 3.20
C ILE A 87 -16.31 -1.47 3.67
N GLY A 88 -16.47 -2.18 4.80
CA GLY A 88 -17.78 -2.60 5.31
C GLY A 88 -18.44 -3.76 4.54
N ALA A 89 -17.65 -4.61 3.88
CA ALA A 89 -18.13 -5.77 3.11
C ALA A 89 -17.96 -7.10 3.89
N GLN A 90 -18.59 -8.16 3.39
CA GLN A 90 -18.39 -9.54 3.82
C GLN A 90 -17.23 -10.19 3.06
N LEU A 91 -16.64 -11.24 3.63
CA LEU A 91 -15.51 -11.94 3.02
C LEU A 91 -15.83 -12.44 1.60
N HIS A 92 -17.04 -12.96 1.37
CA HIS A 92 -17.43 -13.51 0.06
C HIS A 92 -17.65 -12.43 -1.01
N GLU A 93 -17.74 -11.15 -0.65
CA GLU A 93 -17.94 -10.02 -1.56
C GLU A 93 -16.60 -9.45 -2.10
N VAL A 94 -15.45 -9.92 -1.60
CA VAL A 94 -14.13 -9.40 -1.99
C VAL A 94 -13.39 -10.40 -2.88
N ALA A 95 -12.98 -9.99 -4.08
CA ALA A 95 -12.08 -10.77 -4.94
C ALA A 95 -10.71 -10.08 -5.06
N ILE A 96 -9.66 -10.85 -5.36
CA ILE A 96 -8.32 -10.31 -5.65
C ILE A 96 -8.09 -10.36 -7.16
N ALA A 97 -7.63 -9.26 -7.74
CA ALA A 97 -7.20 -9.16 -9.13
C ALA A 97 -5.80 -8.54 -9.23
N PRO A 98 -5.03 -8.80 -10.30
CA PRO A 98 -3.69 -8.24 -10.48
C PRO A 98 -3.65 -6.70 -10.53
N SER A 99 -4.72 -6.06 -10.99
CA SER A 99 -4.85 -4.60 -11.04
C SER A 99 -6.32 -4.18 -11.13
N VAL A 100 -6.58 -2.89 -10.89
CA VAL A 100 -7.92 -2.28 -11.06
C VAL A 100 -8.40 -2.44 -12.50
N SER A 101 -7.53 -2.23 -13.49
CA SER A 101 -7.90 -2.37 -14.90
C SER A 101 -8.31 -3.79 -15.25
N VAL A 102 -7.59 -4.81 -14.75
CA VAL A 102 -7.96 -6.22 -14.99
C VAL A 102 -9.30 -6.54 -14.33
N ALA A 103 -9.52 -6.12 -13.08
CA ALA A 103 -10.79 -6.31 -12.38
C ALA A 103 -11.97 -5.69 -13.15
N LEU A 104 -11.79 -4.45 -13.61
CA LEU A 104 -12.82 -3.74 -14.36
C LEU A 104 -13.12 -4.44 -15.70
N SER A 105 -12.08 -4.85 -16.44
CA SER A 105 -12.26 -5.58 -17.69
C SER A 105 -12.98 -6.91 -17.50
N SER A 106 -12.69 -7.65 -16.42
CA SER A 106 -13.38 -8.91 -16.10
C SER A 106 -14.87 -8.71 -15.84
N ILE A 107 -15.26 -7.62 -15.17
CA ILE A 107 -16.68 -7.29 -14.94
C ILE A 107 -17.35 -6.83 -16.24
N ALA A 108 -16.67 -5.97 -17.01
CA ALA A 108 -17.24 -5.39 -18.22
C ALA A 108 -17.42 -6.38 -19.38
N SER A 109 -16.67 -7.50 -19.37
CA SER A 109 -16.72 -8.52 -20.43
C SER A 109 -17.62 -9.71 -20.09
N ALA A 110 -18.29 -9.68 -18.92
CA ALA A 110 -19.16 -10.74 -18.44
C ALA A 110 -20.55 -10.74 -19.10
#